data_AF-A0A7C6AYD3-F1
#
_entry.id   AF-A0A7C6AYD3-F1
#
_cell.length_a   1.000
_cell.length_b   1.000
_cell.length_c   1.000
_cell.angle_alpha   90.00
_cell.angle_beta   90.00
_cell.angle_gamma   90.00
#
_symmetry.space_group_name_H-M   'P 1'
#
loop_
_entity.id
_entity.type
_entity.pdbx_description
1 polymer ?
#
loop_
_entity_poly.entity_id
_entity_poly.type
_entity_poly.pdbx_seq_one_letter_code
_entity_poly.pdbx_strand_id
1 'polypeptide(L)'
;MSPHHIPNNSENDDLLAAADHVPEPIIVHSPGPEGRLPFDDAMLRYDPSGHLFGMSQDAGMGWTPEETRRPQFVILSTMGGLRDPEGKPIALGYHTGHFELNEAVAEAAWGIRNLGGIPYAGYCSDPCDGRTQGTVGMFDSLPYRNDAAIVFRRLARSIPNAVGVLGIATCDKGLPAMMMALAGLKDLPVVIVPGGVMLPTTRGEDTAKVQSIGARYAHGDITLETAQEVACHTCASPGGGCQFLGTAATSQVIAEALGLALPHSALAPSGQPIWRDIARRSAQALVHLAKKGLTGRHILTEAAAHNAMVLHAAFGGSTNLILHLPAVLYEAGLPRPSLEDWERVNRQVPRLVDVLPNGPKNYPTLYVYLAGGVPEVMLHLRNLGLLRLDAVTVTGHSLEKVLRWWENSPRRRRLREVLYEETGVDPDQVILPPGRARELGITATSCFPRGNLAPGGSVVKSTAIDPQVLDKNGVFDRTLQARVFVREKDAVASIKGQTANPVRPGDVVVLIGRGPMGSGMEETYQLTSALRYLPWGREVAVVTDARFSGVSTGACIG
;
A
#
# COMPACT_ATOMS: atom_id res chain seq x y z
N MET A 1 -17.95 6.29 -28.08
CA MET A 1 -16.98 7.24 -27.48
C MET A 1 -17.31 8.61 -28.02
N SER A 2 -18.00 9.45 -27.27
CA SER A 2 -18.05 10.87 -27.64
C SER A 2 -16.66 11.44 -27.40
N PRO A 3 -16.03 12.10 -28.40
CA PRO A 3 -14.82 12.84 -28.13
C PRO A 3 -15.12 13.88 -27.05
N HIS A 4 -14.24 14.01 -26.07
CA HIS A 4 -14.31 15.08 -25.08
C HIS A 4 -14.36 16.41 -25.85
N HIS A 5 -15.54 17.02 -25.90
CA HIS A 5 -15.71 18.31 -26.55
C HIS A 5 -15.06 19.33 -25.62
N ILE A 6 -13.82 19.73 -25.94
CA ILE A 6 -13.25 20.95 -25.39
C ILE A 6 -14.16 22.06 -25.94
N PRO A 7 -14.82 22.86 -25.09
CA PRO A 7 -15.64 23.96 -25.55
C PRO A 7 -14.78 24.88 -26.41
N ASN A 8 -15.24 25.14 -27.64
CA ASN A 8 -14.57 26.06 -28.54
C ASN A 8 -14.93 27.48 -28.09
N ASN A 9 -14.28 27.98 -27.03
CA ASN A 9 -14.44 29.37 -26.58
C ASN A 9 -13.61 30.27 -27.51
N SER A 10 -14.08 30.43 -28.75
CA SER A 10 -13.41 31.20 -29.80
C SER A 10 -13.65 32.71 -29.70
N GLU A 11 -13.62 33.29 -28.50
CA GLU A 11 -13.64 34.74 -28.34
C GLU A 11 -12.32 35.17 -27.68
N ASN A 12 -11.34 35.49 -28.54
CA ASN A 12 -9.93 35.88 -28.31
C ASN A 12 -8.86 34.78 -28.17
N ASP A 13 -8.77 33.89 -29.17
CA ASP A 13 -7.70 32.89 -29.34
C ASP A 13 -6.41 33.43 -29.99
N ASP A 14 -6.08 34.72 -29.84
CA ASP A 14 -4.69 35.13 -30.13
C ASP A 14 -3.83 34.87 -28.90
N LEU A 15 -3.35 33.64 -28.78
CA LEU A 15 -2.39 33.24 -27.74
C LEU A 15 -1.11 34.09 -27.78
N LEU A 16 -0.78 34.73 -28.91
CA LEU A 16 0.34 35.67 -29.02
C LEU A 16 -0.03 37.03 -28.42
N ALA A 17 -1.25 37.52 -28.60
CA ALA A 17 -1.72 38.74 -27.94
C ALA A 17 -1.81 38.58 -26.41
N ALA A 18 -2.15 37.39 -25.91
CA ALA A 18 -2.05 37.09 -24.48
C ALA A 18 -0.61 37.14 -23.97
N ALA A 19 0.39 36.86 -24.82
CA ALA A 19 1.81 36.96 -24.47
C ALA A 19 2.32 38.42 -24.43
N ASP A 20 1.62 39.38 -25.06
CA ASP A 20 1.93 40.81 -24.94
C ASP A 20 1.55 41.38 -23.56
N HIS A 21 0.67 40.70 -22.80
CA HIS A 21 0.37 41.09 -21.43
C HIS A 21 1.50 40.69 -20.49
N VAL A 22 2.19 41.69 -19.95
CA VAL A 22 3.17 41.52 -18.89
C VAL A 22 2.51 41.77 -17.53
N PRO A 23 2.38 40.77 -16.65
CA PRO A 23 1.85 40.98 -15.31
C PRO A 23 2.88 41.74 -14.45
N GLU A 24 2.56 42.99 -14.12
CA GLU A 24 3.40 43.91 -13.33
C GLU A 24 2.95 43.99 -11.86
N PRO A 25 3.86 44.18 -10.89
CA PRO A 25 5.29 44.47 -11.08
C PRO A 25 6.18 43.24 -11.31
N ILE A 26 7.14 43.33 -12.23
CA ILE A 26 8.27 42.39 -12.31
C ILE A 26 9.33 42.77 -11.27
N ILE A 27 9.60 41.86 -10.34
CA ILE A 27 10.66 42.01 -9.36
C ILE A 27 11.95 41.42 -9.93
N VAL A 28 12.93 42.27 -10.27
CA VAL A 28 14.23 41.86 -10.85
C VAL A 28 15.34 41.69 -9.81
N HIS A 29 15.17 42.27 -8.63
CA HIS A 29 16.10 42.18 -7.52
C HIS A 29 15.34 41.94 -6.21
N SER A 30 15.93 41.13 -5.35
CA SER A 30 15.48 40.93 -3.97
C SER A 30 16.70 41.08 -3.06
N PRO A 31 16.57 41.72 -1.88
CA PRO A 31 17.67 41.85 -0.94
C PRO A 31 18.15 40.49 -0.40
N GLY A 32 17.34 39.43 -0.56
CA GLY A 32 17.62 38.11 -0.01
C GLY A 32 17.35 38.02 1.50
N PRO A 33 17.64 36.86 2.11
CA PRO A 33 17.48 36.67 3.55
C PRO A 33 18.43 37.58 4.36
N GLU A 34 17.94 38.16 5.45
CA GLU A 34 18.77 38.89 6.41
C GLU A 34 19.42 37.95 7.44
N GLY A 35 20.62 38.28 7.91
CA GLY A 35 21.34 37.54 8.95
C GLY A 35 22.71 37.05 8.49
N ARG A 36 23.30 36.08 9.22
CA ARG A 36 24.59 35.47 8.87
C ARG A 36 24.51 33.96 8.98
N LEU A 37 24.89 33.27 7.92
CA LEU A 37 25.04 31.82 7.99
C LEU A 37 26.14 31.47 9.01
N PRO A 38 25.91 30.49 9.89
CA PRO A 38 26.88 30.08 10.89
C PRO A 38 27.96 29.24 10.21
N PHE A 39 28.82 29.84 9.42
CA PHE A 39 30.04 29.19 8.94
C PHE A 39 31.15 29.34 9.99
N ASP A 40 32.04 28.35 10.05
CA ASP A 40 33.32 28.49 10.73
C ASP A 40 34.47 28.20 9.78
N ASP A 41 35.70 28.48 10.25
CA ASP A 41 36.92 28.33 9.45
C ASP A 41 37.12 26.90 8.95
N ALA A 42 36.73 25.90 9.75
CA ALA A 42 36.86 24.50 9.37
C ALA A 42 35.89 24.15 8.22
N MET A 43 34.63 24.56 8.32
CA MET A 43 33.64 24.35 7.25
C MET A 43 34.11 25.00 5.94
N LEU A 44 34.56 26.25 5.98
CA LEU A 44 34.98 26.97 4.78
C LEU A 44 36.22 26.36 4.11
N ARG A 45 37.12 25.73 4.87
CA ARG A 45 38.35 25.12 4.35
C ARG A 45 38.14 23.70 3.85
N TYR A 46 37.27 22.93 4.49
CA TYR A 46 37.26 21.48 4.34
C TYR A 46 35.91 20.91 3.89
N ASP A 47 34.79 21.60 4.11
CA ASP A 47 33.50 21.09 3.66
C ASP A 47 33.36 21.22 2.13
N PRO A 48 32.68 20.26 1.47
CA PRO A 48 32.29 20.40 0.09
C PRO A 48 31.45 21.67 -0.13
N SER A 49 31.63 22.33 -1.27
CA SER A 49 30.86 23.52 -1.64
C SER A 49 29.34 23.32 -1.55
N GLY A 50 28.85 22.10 -1.83
CA GLY A 50 27.44 21.73 -1.72
C GLY A 50 26.89 21.83 -0.30
N HIS A 51 27.70 21.61 0.76
CA HIS A 51 27.24 21.75 2.15
C HIS A 51 27.00 23.22 2.49
N LEU A 52 27.96 24.08 2.14
CA LEU A 52 27.89 25.52 2.37
C LEU A 52 26.74 26.14 1.55
N PHE A 53 26.63 25.76 0.28
CA PHE A 53 25.56 26.25 -0.59
C PHE A 53 24.19 25.71 -0.17
N GLY A 54 24.10 24.49 0.37
CA GLY A 54 22.87 23.95 0.95
C GLY A 54 22.30 24.85 2.04
N MET A 55 23.14 25.35 2.96
CA MET A 55 22.71 26.30 4.00
C MET A 55 22.22 27.64 3.41
N SER A 56 22.82 28.09 2.30
CA SER A 56 22.32 29.27 1.57
C SER A 56 20.96 29.02 0.93
N GLN A 57 20.74 27.82 0.38
CA GLN A 57 19.43 27.43 -0.15
C GLN A 57 18.38 27.36 0.95
N ASP A 58 18.72 26.81 2.12
CA ASP A 58 17.82 26.75 3.27
C ASP A 58 17.37 28.15 3.69
N ALA A 59 18.30 29.09 3.86
CA ALA A 59 17.99 30.48 4.15
C ALA A 59 17.14 31.13 3.05
N GLY A 60 17.44 30.85 1.78
CA GLY A 60 16.66 31.32 0.62
C GLY A 60 15.23 30.77 0.58
N MET A 61 14.99 29.58 1.13
CA MET A 61 13.65 28.99 1.32
C MET A 61 12.92 29.51 2.58
N GLY A 62 13.52 30.46 3.31
CA GLY A 62 12.91 31.11 4.47
C GLY A 62 13.27 30.53 5.83
N TRP A 63 14.30 29.67 5.92
CA TRP A 63 14.86 29.31 7.23
C TRP A 63 15.69 30.46 7.81
N THR A 64 15.65 30.61 9.13
CA THR A 64 16.51 31.55 9.84
C THR A 64 17.97 31.11 9.70
N PRO A 65 18.91 31.99 9.26
CA PRO A 65 20.30 31.61 8.99
C PRO A 65 20.98 30.85 10.13
N GLU A 66 20.77 31.26 11.38
CA GLU A 66 21.35 30.65 12.58
C GLU A 66 20.86 29.22 12.82
N GLU A 67 19.68 28.86 12.28
CA GLU A 67 19.07 27.54 12.43
C GLU A 67 19.56 26.53 11.38
N THR A 68 20.26 26.96 10.31
CA THR A 68 20.72 26.11 9.19
C THR A 68 21.77 25.06 9.58
N ARG A 69 22.31 25.11 10.81
CA ARG A 69 23.19 24.09 11.39
C ARG A 69 22.45 22.91 12.04
N ARG A 70 21.13 22.96 12.13
CA ARG A 70 20.34 21.91 12.77
C ARG A 70 20.45 20.59 11.99
N PRO A 71 20.32 19.43 12.66
CA PRO A 71 20.35 18.13 11.99
C PRO A 71 19.28 18.02 10.89
N GLN A 72 19.69 17.57 9.71
CA GLN A 72 18.84 17.49 8.53
C GLN A 72 18.11 16.15 8.47
N PHE A 73 16.82 16.17 8.15
CA PHE A 73 16.00 14.96 7.99
C PHE A 73 15.23 15.04 6.68
N VAL A 74 15.10 13.92 5.98
CA VAL A 74 14.35 13.86 4.72
C VAL A 74 13.01 13.17 4.93
N ILE A 75 11.94 13.79 4.44
CA ILE A 75 10.61 13.23 4.33
C ILE A 75 10.37 12.92 2.84
N LEU A 76 10.11 11.66 2.52
CA LEU A 76 9.76 11.21 1.18
C LEU A 76 8.28 10.84 1.14
N SER A 77 7.56 11.26 0.11
CA SER A 77 6.12 11.01 0.00
C SER A 77 5.67 10.51 -1.38
N THR A 78 4.59 9.73 -1.42
CA THR A 78 3.87 9.43 -2.68
C THR A 78 2.69 10.37 -2.93
N MET A 79 2.63 11.52 -2.25
CA MET A 79 1.57 12.51 -2.40
C MET A 79 1.39 12.98 -3.86
N GLY A 80 0.16 13.35 -4.21
CA GLY A 80 -0.17 13.95 -5.50
C GLY A 80 -1.57 14.54 -5.52
N GLY A 81 -1.82 15.36 -6.54
CA GLY A 81 -2.96 16.28 -6.60
C GLY A 81 -2.64 17.64 -5.95
N LEU A 82 -3.57 18.59 -6.10
CA LEU A 82 -3.45 19.95 -5.59
C LEU A 82 -4.79 20.40 -5.00
N ARG A 83 -4.74 21.02 -3.82
CA ARG A 83 -5.89 21.60 -3.12
C ARG A 83 -5.68 23.10 -2.91
N ASP A 84 -6.78 23.83 -2.83
CA ASP A 84 -6.78 25.21 -2.35
C ASP A 84 -6.63 25.26 -0.81
N PRO A 85 -6.44 26.45 -0.20
CA PRO A 85 -6.34 26.60 1.25
C PRO A 85 -7.56 26.09 2.03
N GLU A 86 -8.74 26.04 1.40
CA GLU A 86 -9.98 25.51 1.97
C GLU A 86 -10.10 23.98 1.83
N GLY A 87 -9.14 23.33 1.16
CA GLY A 87 -9.06 21.88 1.00
C GLY A 87 -9.84 21.32 -0.19
N LYS A 88 -10.39 22.17 -1.06
CA LYS A 88 -11.10 21.78 -2.28
C LYS A 88 -10.10 21.46 -3.41
N PRO A 89 -10.37 20.44 -4.25
CA PRO A 89 -9.48 20.08 -5.35
C PRO A 89 -9.36 21.19 -6.40
N ILE A 90 -8.12 21.61 -6.68
CA ILE A 90 -7.74 22.40 -7.87
C ILE A 90 -7.30 21.43 -8.98
N ALA A 91 -6.48 20.43 -8.63
CA ALA A 91 -6.08 19.35 -9.52
C ALA A 91 -6.24 18.00 -8.80
N LEU A 92 -6.88 17.04 -9.47
CA LEU A 92 -7.07 15.71 -8.90
C LEU A 92 -5.75 14.95 -8.82
N GLY A 93 -5.61 14.11 -7.80
CA GLY A 93 -4.56 13.10 -7.76
C GLY A 93 -4.79 12.00 -8.80
N TYR A 94 -3.77 11.16 -9.00
CA TYR A 94 -3.88 9.93 -9.79
C TYR A 94 -4.89 8.94 -9.16
N HIS A 95 -5.07 9.02 -7.83
CA HIS A 95 -6.12 8.33 -7.08
C HIS A 95 -6.53 9.09 -5.82
N THR A 96 -7.57 8.59 -5.14
CA THR A 96 -7.99 9.12 -3.83
C THR A 96 -6.97 8.84 -2.74
N GLY A 97 -6.26 7.71 -2.81
CA GLY A 97 -5.47 7.23 -1.67
C GLY A 97 -4.26 8.06 -1.27
N HIS A 98 -3.71 8.85 -2.18
CA HIS A 98 -2.56 9.74 -1.92
C HIS A 98 -2.96 11.21 -1.72
N PHE A 99 -4.25 11.52 -1.78
CA PHE A 99 -4.74 12.89 -1.81
C PHE A 99 -4.65 13.60 -0.45
N GLU A 100 -4.56 12.87 0.68
CA GLU A 100 -4.40 13.41 2.03
C GLU A 100 -2.94 13.37 2.55
N LEU A 101 -1.99 12.84 1.77
CA LEU A 101 -0.62 12.62 2.27
C LEU A 101 0.13 13.92 2.57
N ASN A 102 -0.28 15.05 1.98
CA ASN A 102 0.26 16.37 2.31
C ASN A 102 0.09 16.71 3.79
N GLU A 103 -1.01 16.30 4.42
CA GLU A 103 -1.25 16.55 5.84
C GLU A 103 -0.28 15.77 6.73
N ALA A 104 -0.02 14.49 6.42
CA ALA A 104 0.97 13.70 7.15
C ALA A 104 2.40 14.23 6.95
N VAL A 105 2.74 14.70 5.75
CA VAL A 105 4.02 15.37 5.49
C VAL A 105 4.14 16.61 6.36
N ALA A 106 3.10 17.44 6.44
CA ALA A 106 3.09 18.63 7.29
C ALA A 106 3.26 18.28 8.78
N GLU A 107 2.51 17.30 9.29
CA GLU A 107 2.61 16.85 10.69
C GLU A 107 3.98 16.27 11.05
N ALA A 108 4.57 15.51 10.13
CA ALA A 108 5.93 14.99 10.30
C ALA A 108 6.98 16.12 10.28
N ALA A 109 6.85 17.07 9.35
CA ALA A 109 7.75 18.23 9.25
C ALA A 109 7.70 19.08 10.53
N TRP A 110 6.50 19.38 11.03
CA TRP A 110 6.33 20.06 12.31
C TRP A 110 6.93 19.25 13.47
N GLY A 111 6.74 17.93 13.49
CA GLY A 111 7.33 17.04 14.48
C GLY A 111 8.87 17.12 14.52
N ILE A 112 9.52 17.08 13.36
CA ILE A 112 10.98 17.21 13.24
C ILE A 112 11.44 18.61 13.66
N ARG A 113 10.76 19.66 13.17
CA ARG A 113 11.11 21.06 13.47
C ARG A 113 11.06 21.34 14.97
N ASN A 114 9.99 20.89 15.65
CA ASN A 114 9.81 21.08 17.09
C ASN A 114 10.84 20.33 17.94
N LEU A 115 11.51 19.33 17.36
CA LEU A 115 12.60 18.59 18.00
C LEU A 115 14.00 19.13 17.64
N GLY A 116 14.06 20.28 16.97
CA GLY A 116 15.31 20.96 16.62
C GLY A 116 15.98 20.43 15.34
N GLY A 117 15.27 19.71 14.49
CA GLY A 117 15.76 19.30 13.17
C GLY A 117 15.26 20.19 12.02
N ILE A 118 15.86 20.02 10.83
CA ILE A 118 15.42 20.63 9.57
C ILE A 118 14.73 19.55 8.72
N PRO A 119 13.42 19.65 8.46
CA PRO A 119 12.73 18.74 7.55
C PRO A 119 12.87 19.20 6.09
N TYR A 120 13.41 18.34 5.24
CA TYR A 120 13.35 18.45 3.79
C TYR A 120 12.24 17.54 3.28
N ALA A 121 11.38 18.01 2.37
CA ALA A 121 10.30 17.21 1.82
C ALA A 121 10.49 17.01 0.31
N GLY A 122 10.46 15.76 -0.14
CA GLY A 122 10.47 15.38 -1.56
C GLY A 122 9.37 14.36 -1.83
N TYR A 123 8.90 14.28 -3.08
CA TYR A 123 7.84 13.34 -3.45
C TYR A 123 8.02 12.76 -4.84
N CYS A 124 7.47 11.56 -5.03
CA CYS A 124 7.28 10.88 -6.31
C CYS A 124 5.92 10.17 -6.24
N SER A 125 4.91 10.71 -6.92
CA SER A 125 3.55 10.16 -6.87
C SER A 125 3.45 8.80 -7.53
N ASP A 126 2.44 8.01 -7.16
CA ASP A 126 2.21 6.65 -7.65
C ASP A 126 0.95 6.49 -8.53
N PRO A 127 0.93 5.48 -9.43
CA PRO A 127 -0.24 5.14 -10.21
C PRO A 127 -1.26 4.34 -9.38
N CYS A 128 -2.50 4.29 -9.88
CA CYS A 128 -3.56 3.49 -9.30
C CYS A 128 -3.80 2.24 -10.12
N ASP A 129 -3.59 1.07 -9.50
CA ASP A 129 -3.90 -0.22 -10.13
C ASP A 129 -5.38 -0.28 -10.53
N GLY A 130 -6.30 0.05 -9.60
CA GLY A 130 -7.73 0.04 -9.88
C GLY A 130 -8.16 0.94 -11.05
N ARG A 131 -7.43 2.04 -11.31
CA ARG A 131 -7.69 2.93 -12.46
C ARG A 131 -7.10 2.39 -13.77
N THR A 132 -5.96 1.73 -13.69
CA THR A 132 -5.22 1.22 -14.85
C THR A 132 -5.65 -0.18 -15.27
N GLN A 133 -6.48 -0.86 -14.47
CA GLN A 133 -7.01 -2.20 -14.74
C GLN A 133 -7.62 -2.34 -16.14
N GLY A 134 -7.23 -3.39 -16.87
CA GLY A 134 -7.71 -3.66 -18.23
C GLY A 134 -7.22 -2.65 -19.29
N THR A 135 -6.26 -1.79 -18.96
CA THR A 135 -5.66 -0.81 -19.88
C THR A 135 -4.15 -1.03 -19.99
N VAL A 136 -3.53 -0.44 -21.02
CA VAL A 136 -2.06 -0.51 -21.20
C VAL A 136 -1.28 0.10 -20.03
N GLY A 137 -1.90 0.97 -19.23
CA GLY A 137 -1.26 1.54 -18.04
C GLY A 137 -0.97 0.49 -16.94
N MET A 138 -1.65 -0.66 -16.95
CA MET A 138 -1.35 -1.73 -15.98
C MET A 138 0.03 -2.36 -16.21
N PHE A 139 0.57 -2.25 -17.43
CA PHE A 139 1.91 -2.76 -17.74
C PHE A 139 3.00 -2.04 -16.93
N ASP A 140 2.74 -0.79 -16.52
CA ASP A 140 3.68 0.03 -15.75
C ASP A 140 3.50 -0.13 -14.23
N SER A 141 2.44 -0.79 -13.74
CA SER A 141 2.12 -0.90 -12.31
C SER A 141 3.28 -1.51 -11.49
N LEU A 142 3.67 -2.75 -11.78
CA LEU A 142 4.74 -3.41 -11.03
C LEU A 142 6.13 -2.83 -11.34
N PRO A 143 6.50 -2.50 -12.60
CA PRO A 143 7.77 -1.85 -12.91
C PRO A 143 7.96 -0.52 -12.18
N TYR A 144 6.91 0.32 -12.09
CA TYR A 144 6.93 1.60 -11.37
C TYR A 144 7.48 1.47 -9.95
N ARG A 145 7.17 0.36 -9.25
CA ARG A 145 7.68 0.10 -7.89
C ARG A 145 9.20 0.21 -7.83
N ASN A 146 9.90 -0.36 -8.81
CA ASN A 146 11.36 -0.38 -8.85
C ASN A 146 11.91 1.02 -9.18
N ASP A 147 11.30 1.69 -10.15
CA ASP A 147 11.73 3.03 -10.58
C ASP A 147 11.53 4.06 -9.47
N ALA A 148 10.37 4.05 -8.82
CA ALA A 148 10.07 4.92 -7.69
C ALA A 148 11.03 4.67 -6.52
N ALA A 149 11.36 3.42 -6.20
CA ALA A 149 12.35 3.11 -5.16
C ALA A 149 13.73 3.71 -5.48
N ILE A 150 14.16 3.68 -6.74
CA ILE A 150 15.41 4.30 -7.19
C ILE A 150 15.33 5.83 -7.06
N VAL A 151 14.22 6.44 -7.51
CA VAL A 151 14.00 7.90 -7.42
C VAL A 151 14.02 8.35 -5.96
N PHE A 152 13.29 7.69 -5.07
CA PHE A 152 13.28 8.00 -3.64
C PHE A 152 14.67 7.95 -3.01
N ARG A 153 15.47 6.92 -3.31
CA ARG A 153 16.85 6.86 -2.82
C ARG A 153 17.74 7.95 -3.39
N ARG A 154 17.52 8.38 -4.63
CA ARG A 154 18.24 9.53 -5.23
C ARG A 154 17.86 10.83 -4.53
N LEU A 155 16.56 11.08 -4.31
CA LEU A 155 16.07 12.25 -3.57
C LEU A 155 16.65 12.31 -2.16
N ALA A 156 16.68 11.20 -1.43
CA ALA A 156 17.28 11.14 -0.10
C ALA A 156 18.77 11.55 -0.12
N ARG A 157 19.55 11.04 -1.08
CA ARG A 157 20.98 11.36 -1.22
C ARG A 157 21.26 12.78 -1.69
N SER A 158 20.28 13.47 -2.27
CA SER A 158 20.41 14.88 -2.65
C SER A 158 20.49 15.83 -1.45
N ILE A 159 20.17 15.34 -0.24
CA ILE A 159 20.44 16.01 1.03
C ILE A 159 21.59 15.24 1.71
N PRO A 160 22.86 15.56 1.39
CA PRO A 160 24.01 14.72 1.75
C PRO A 160 24.24 14.59 3.25
N ASN A 161 23.84 15.59 4.04
CA ASN A 161 23.99 15.62 5.50
C ASN A 161 22.74 15.12 6.25
N ALA A 162 21.79 14.48 5.54
CA ALA A 162 20.61 13.92 6.17
C ALA A 162 21.01 12.83 7.20
N VAL A 163 20.52 12.99 8.43
CA VAL A 163 20.78 12.05 9.54
C VAL A 163 19.63 11.07 9.77
N GLY A 164 18.58 11.11 8.94
CA GLY A 164 17.46 10.18 9.00
C GLY A 164 16.44 10.43 7.90
N VAL A 165 15.70 9.39 7.53
CA VAL A 165 14.71 9.43 6.44
C VAL A 165 13.36 8.88 6.90
N LEU A 166 12.30 9.66 6.72
CA LEU A 166 10.91 9.29 6.94
C LEU A 166 10.23 9.03 5.59
N GLY A 167 9.65 7.85 5.39
CA GLY A 167 8.80 7.57 4.24
C GLY A 167 7.31 7.68 4.56
N ILE A 168 6.52 8.32 3.72
CA ILE A 168 5.06 8.42 3.84
C ILE A 168 4.44 7.95 2.52
N ALA A 169 3.80 6.79 2.51
CA ALA A 169 3.36 6.19 1.25
C ALA A 169 2.08 5.38 1.39
N THR A 170 1.37 5.24 0.27
CA THR A 170 0.07 4.55 0.19
C THR A 170 0.00 3.66 -1.07
N CYS A 171 -1.20 3.18 -1.38
CA CYS A 171 -1.54 2.40 -2.57
C CYS A 171 -0.76 1.09 -2.75
N ASP A 172 -1.04 0.40 -3.85
CA ASP A 172 -0.59 -0.98 -4.08
C ASP A 172 0.91 -1.08 -4.37
N LYS A 173 1.50 -0.08 -5.04
CA LYS A 173 2.91 -0.09 -5.47
C LYS A 173 3.74 1.00 -4.79
N GLY A 174 3.12 2.12 -4.40
CA GLY A 174 3.77 3.23 -3.71
C GLY A 174 4.38 2.82 -2.36
N LEU A 175 3.62 2.16 -1.50
CA LEU A 175 4.12 1.73 -0.20
C LEU A 175 5.24 0.66 -0.29
N PRO A 176 5.14 -0.39 -1.14
CA PRO A 176 6.27 -1.27 -1.43
C PRO A 176 7.51 -0.55 -1.98
N ALA A 177 7.35 0.42 -2.89
CA ALA A 177 8.47 1.21 -3.41
C ALA A 177 9.17 2.00 -2.30
N MET A 178 8.40 2.61 -1.39
CA MET A 178 8.94 3.31 -0.22
C MET A 178 9.67 2.35 0.73
N MET A 179 9.11 1.16 1.00
CA MET A 179 9.81 0.14 1.81
C MET A 179 11.13 -0.29 1.17
N MET A 180 11.16 -0.50 -0.15
CA MET A 180 12.40 -0.81 -0.90
C MET A 180 13.41 0.35 -0.84
N ALA A 181 12.93 1.60 -0.92
CA ALA A 181 13.78 2.77 -0.82
C ALA A 181 14.45 2.86 0.56
N LEU A 182 13.66 2.76 1.64
CA LEU A 182 14.17 2.80 3.02
C LEU A 182 15.08 1.61 3.35
N ALA A 183 14.76 0.42 2.85
CA ALA A 183 15.62 -0.76 3.00
C ALA A 183 17.01 -0.57 2.33
N GLY A 184 17.05 0.09 1.18
CA GLY A 184 18.31 0.45 0.52
C GLY A 184 19.06 1.62 1.19
N LEU A 185 18.46 2.29 2.18
CA LEU A 185 19.07 3.34 3.01
C LEU A 185 19.33 2.85 4.44
N LYS A 186 19.51 1.53 4.63
CA LYS A 186 19.63 0.84 5.93
C LYS A 186 20.73 1.37 6.86
N ASP A 187 21.71 2.11 6.35
CA ASP A 187 22.77 2.70 7.16
C ASP A 187 22.36 4.05 7.80
N LEU A 188 21.17 4.57 7.49
CA LEU A 188 20.54 5.69 8.18
C LEU A 188 19.39 5.21 9.08
N PRO A 189 19.02 5.97 10.12
CA PRO A 189 17.71 5.86 10.76
C PRO A 189 16.59 5.99 9.73
N VAL A 190 15.67 5.03 9.71
CA VAL A 190 14.51 5.03 8.79
C VAL A 190 13.24 4.70 9.54
N VAL A 191 12.15 5.39 9.18
CA VAL A 191 10.79 5.15 9.69
C VAL A 191 9.81 5.26 8.52
N ILE A 192 8.73 4.47 8.54
CA ILE A 192 7.66 4.57 7.55
C ILE A 192 6.31 4.89 8.21
N VAL A 193 5.56 5.79 7.59
CA VAL A 193 4.18 6.14 7.93
C VAL A 193 3.28 5.54 6.85
N PRO A 194 2.49 4.51 7.19
CA PRO A 194 1.42 4.05 6.31
C PRO A 194 0.43 5.16 5.97
N GLY A 195 0.07 5.29 4.70
CA GLY A 195 -0.94 6.26 4.24
C GLY A 195 -2.37 5.98 4.70
N GLY A 196 -2.58 4.90 5.45
CA GLY A 196 -3.88 4.55 6.02
C GLY A 196 -4.84 3.92 5.02
N VAL A 197 -6.10 3.78 5.42
CA VAL A 197 -7.18 3.22 4.60
C VAL A 197 -8.30 4.22 4.43
N MET A 198 -8.98 4.10 3.30
CA MET A 198 -10.23 4.78 3.02
C MET A 198 -11.33 4.29 3.95
N LEU A 199 -12.28 5.18 4.28
CA LEU A 199 -13.46 4.81 5.05
C LEU A 199 -14.38 3.87 4.25
N PRO A 200 -15.03 2.89 4.90
CA PRO A 200 -16.03 2.07 4.24
C PRO A 200 -17.26 2.92 3.85
N THR A 201 -17.86 2.60 2.70
CA THR A 201 -19.10 3.23 2.24
C THR A 201 -20.32 2.67 2.98
N THR A 202 -21.33 3.51 3.23
CA THR A 202 -22.62 3.12 3.83
C THR A 202 -23.74 2.93 2.82
N ARG A 203 -23.55 3.39 1.58
CA ARG A 203 -24.59 3.43 0.52
C ARG A 203 -24.13 2.90 -0.83
N GLY A 204 -22.87 2.45 -0.93
CA GLY A 204 -22.27 1.97 -2.18
C GLY A 204 -21.78 0.52 -2.10
N GLU A 205 -21.23 0.05 -3.21
CA GLU A 205 -20.42 -1.17 -3.23
C GLU A 205 -18.99 -0.86 -2.80
N ASP A 206 -18.28 -1.84 -2.25
CA ASP A 206 -16.86 -1.67 -1.95
C ASP A 206 -16.01 -1.51 -3.22
N THR A 207 -14.80 -0.96 -3.07
CA THR A 207 -13.85 -0.71 -4.18
C THR A 207 -13.40 -1.97 -4.91
N ALA A 208 -13.62 -3.15 -4.32
CA ALA A 208 -13.40 -4.43 -4.95
C ALA A 208 -14.56 -4.76 -5.90
N LYS A 209 -15.80 -4.79 -5.38
CA LYS A 209 -17.01 -5.16 -6.13
C LYS A 209 -17.36 -4.20 -7.25
N VAL A 210 -17.21 -2.89 -7.06
CA VAL A 210 -17.62 -1.86 -8.03
C VAL A 210 -16.96 -2.04 -9.41
N GLN A 211 -15.75 -2.61 -9.46
CA GLN A 211 -15.02 -2.79 -10.72
C GLN A 211 -15.69 -3.83 -11.64
N SER A 212 -16.63 -4.63 -11.12
CA SER A 212 -17.40 -5.61 -11.89
C SER A 212 -18.64 -5.05 -12.61
N ILE A 213 -19.00 -3.77 -12.40
CA ILE A 213 -20.24 -3.17 -12.95
C ILE A 213 -20.36 -3.36 -14.46
N GLY A 214 -19.27 -3.23 -15.21
CA GLY A 214 -19.30 -3.38 -16.67
C GLY A 214 -19.54 -4.82 -17.15
N ALA A 215 -19.16 -5.82 -16.35
CA ALA A 215 -19.48 -7.23 -16.66
C ALA A 215 -20.95 -7.54 -16.30
N ARG A 216 -21.37 -7.16 -15.09
CA ARG A 216 -22.75 -7.35 -14.61
C ARG A 216 -23.78 -6.66 -15.51
N TYR A 217 -23.51 -5.41 -15.92
CA TYR A 217 -24.38 -4.69 -16.85
C TYR A 217 -24.49 -5.39 -18.21
N ALA A 218 -23.38 -5.90 -18.75
CA ALA A 218 -23.37 -6.61 -20.04
C ALA A 218 -24.18 -7.92 -20.00
N HIS A 219 -24.33 -8.53 -18.83
CA HIS A 219 -25.14 -9.73 -18.61
C HIS A 219 -26.58 -9.42 -18.13
N GLY A 220 -26.94 -8.13 -17.98
CA GLY A 220 -28.28 -7.71 -17.54
C GLY A 220 -28.51 -7.84 -16.02
N ASP A 221 -27.48 -8.06 -15.22
CA ASP A 221 -27.58 -8.23 -13.76
C ASP A 221 -27.85 -6.92 -13.00
N ILE A 222 -27.53 -5.77 -13.61
CA ILE A 222 -27.75 -4.42 -13.05
C ILE A 222 -28.18 -3.44 -14.15
N THR A 223 -28.92 -2.39 -13.77
CA THR A 223 -29.27 -1.30 -14.69
C THR A 223 -28.16 -0.25 -14.78
N LEU A 224 -28.28 0.68 -15.74
CA LEU A 224 -27.34 1.79 -15.89
C LEU A 224 -27.39 2.73 -14.69
N GLU A 225 -28.60 3.02 -14.19
CA GLU A 225 -28.84 3.90 -13.04
C GLU A 225 -28.19 3.31 -11.78
N THR A 226 -28.40 2.02 -11.53
CA THR A 226 -27.73 1.32 -10.42
C THR A 226 -26.21 1.39 -10.56
N ALA A 227 -25.66 1.16 -11.75
CA ALA A 227 -24.22 1.24 -11.98
C ALA A 227 -23.65 2.63 -11.71
N GLN A 228 -24.36 3.69 -12.10
CA GLN A 228 -23.97 5.09 -11.85
C GLN A 228 -24.00 5.43 -10.35
N GLU A 229 -25.06 5.05 -9.64
CA GLU A 229 -25.25 5.35 -8.22
C GLU A 229 -24.20 4.64 -7.35
N VAL A 230 -24.04 3.32 -7.52
CA VAL A 230 -23.07 2.57 -6.69
C VAL A 230 -21.64 3.04 -6.93
N ALA A 231 -21.28 3.37 -8.17
CA ALA A 231 -19.95 3.88 -8.51
C ALA A 231 -19.65 5.24 -7.86
N CYS A 232 -20.65 6.13 -7.80
CA CYS A 232 -20.52 7.45 -7.18
C CYS A 232 -20.19 7.36 -5.67
N HIS A 233 -20.78 6.38 -4.98
CA HIS A 233 -20.65 6.23 -3.52
C HIS A 233 -19.49 5.33 -3.06
N THR A 234 -18.74 4.72 -3.98
CA THR A 234 -17.75 3.68 -3.63
C THR A 234 -16.52 4.25 -2.92
N CYS A 235 -15.95 5.36 -3.42
CA CYS A 235 -14.79 6.01 -2.82
C CYS A 235 -15.22 7.00 -1.74
N ALA A 236 -15.54 6.49 -0.55
CA ALA A 236 -16.29 7.23 0.47
C ALA A 236 -15.51 8.33 1.22
N SER A 237 -14.18 8.32 1.17
CA SER A 237 -13.35 9.37 1.75
C SER A 237 -12.12 9.67 0.89
N PRO A 238 -11.58 10.90 0.96
CA PRO A 238 -10.25 11.18 0.41
C PRO A 238 -9.17 10.49 1.27
N GLY A 239 -8.10 10.02 0.63
CA GLY A 239 -6.96 9.41 1.30
C GLY A 239 -7.10 7.92 1.64
N GLY A 240 -5.95 7.26 1.74
CA GLY A 240 -5.82 5.86 2.13
C GLY A 240 -5.98 4.84 0.99
N GLY A 241 -5.40 3.65 1.18
CA GLY A 241 -5.64 2.52 0.29
C GLY A 241 -7.09 2.03 0.35
N CYS A 242 -7.45 1.11 -0.55
CA CYS A 242 -8.78 0.51 -0.61
C CYS A 242 -9.22 -0.06 0.76
N GLN A 243 -10.52 -0.01 1.06
CA GLN A 243 -11.15 -0.43 2.32
C GLN A 243 -11.24 -1.96 2.53
N PHE A 244 -10.40 -2.72 1.83
CA PHE A 244 -10.27 -4.18 1.91
C PHE A 244 -8.79 -4.58 2.02
N LEU A 245 -8.50 -5.82 2.41
CA LEU A 245 -7.15 -6.36 2.59
C LEU A 245 -6.49 -6.70 1.24
N GLY A 246 -6.30 -5.68 0.39
CA GLY A 246 -5.57 -5.75 -0.87
C GLY A 246 -4.06 -5.59 -0.69
N THR A 247 -3.34 -5.30 -1.77
CA THR A 247 -1.88 -5.08 -1.71
C THR A 247 -1.53 -3.87 -0.86
N ALA A 248 -2.25 -2.74 -1.03
CA ALA A 248 -2.03 -1.54 -0.22
C ALA A 248 -2.13 -1.84 1.28
N ALA A 249 -3.26 -2.40 1.74
CA ALA A 249 -3.50 -2.73 3.15
C ALA A 249 -2.52 -3.78 3.68
N THR A 250 -2.26 -4.85 2.91
CA THR A 250 -1.27 -5.87 3.30
C THR A 250 0.13 -5.28 3.43
N SER A 251 0.52 -4.36 2.54
CA SER A 251 1.82 -3.68 2.63
C SER A 251 1.98 -2.86 3.90
N GLN A 252 0.90 -2.28 4.43
CA GLN A 252 0.91 -1.59 5.73
C GLN A 252 1.15 -2.57 6.87
N VAL A 253 0.45 -3.72 6.86
CA VAL A 253 0.66 -4.80 7.84
C VAL A 253 2.11 -5.27 7.83
N ILE A 254 2.69 -5.44 6.63
CA ILE A 254 4.08 -5.86 6.46
C ILE A 254 5.07 -4.79 6.93
N ALA A 255 4.81 -3.52 6.65
CA ALA A 255 5.64 -2.41 7.14
C ALA A 255 5.73 -2.39 8.67
N GLU A 256 4.60 -2.61 9.35
CA GLU A 256 4.55 -2.70 10.81
C GLU A 256 5.20 -4.00 11.33
N ALA A 257 5.01 -5.13 10.64
CA ALA A 257 5.61 -6.42 10.99
C ALA A 257 7.14 -6.46 10.83
N LEU A 258 7.68 -5.73 9.84
CA LEU A 258 9.11 -5.50 9.68
C LEU A 258 9.68 -4.57 10.76
N GLY A 259 8.83 -3.96 11.59
CA GLY A 259 9.22 -3.00 12.60
C GLY A 259 9.59 -1.63 12.05
N LEU A 260 9.33 -1.35 10.77
CA LEU A 260 9.61 -0.06 10.11
C LEU A 260 8.56 1.01 10.43
N ALA A 261 7.35 0.60 10.80
CA ALA A 261 6.28 1.50 11.19
C ALA A 261 6.05 1.44 12.70
N LEU A 262 5.52 2.53 13.27
CA LEU A 262 5.14 2.53 14.69
C LEU A 262 4.04 1.50 14.96
N PRO A 263 4.00 0.90 16.16
CA PRO A 263 2.92 -0.03 16.52
C PRO A 263 1.57 0.68 16.44
N HIS A 264 0.58 -0.05 15.96
CA HIS A 264 -0.79 0.40 15.74
C HIS A 264 -0.88 1.58 14.74
N SER A 265 -0.17 1.46 13.60
CA SER A 265 -0.18 2.46 12.52
C SER A 265 -0.78 1.94 11.21
N ALA A 266 -0.61 0.66 10.90
CA ALA A 266 -1.20 0.05 9.73
C ALA A 266 -2.73 0.10 9.80
N LEU A 267 -3.38 0.42 8.67
CA LEU A 267 -4.84 0.46 8.52
C LEU A 267 -5.54 1.60 9.29
N ALA A 268 -4.79 2.60 9.78
CA ALA A 268 -5.40 3.78 10.37
C ALA A 268 -6.27 4.53 9.32
N PRO A 269 -7.41 5.14 9.72
CA PRO A 269 -8.24 5.89 8.79
C PRO A 269 -7.52 7.16 8.30
N SER A 270 -7.25 7.24 7.00
CA SER A 270 -6.50 8.36 6.39
C SER A 270 -7.23 9.69 6.59
N GLY A 271 -6.47 10.79 6.73
CA GLY A 271 -7.02 12.13 6.89
C GLY A 271 -7.68 12.40 8.25
N GLN A 272 -7.76 11.41 9.15
CA GLN A 272 -8.32 11.61 10.48
C GLN A 272 -7.27 12.07 11.50
N PRO A 273 -7.67 12.72 12.61
CA PRO A 273 -6.74 13.15 13.67
C PRO A 273 -5.84 12.03 14.20
N ILE A 274 -6.36 10.80 14.29
CA ILE A 274 -5.60 9.63 14.75
C ILE A 274 -4.46 9.24 13.81
N TRP A 275 -4.62 9.49 12.51
CA TRP A 275 -3.61 9.24 11.49
C TRP A 275 -2.58 10.38 11.43
N ARG A 276 -3.02 11.64 11.56
CA ARG A 276 -2.12 12.79 11.73
C ARG A 276 -1.20 12.64 12.96
N ASP A 277 -1.75 12.14 14.07
CA ASP A 277 -0.98 11.79 15.27
C ASP A 277 0.10 10.73 15.01
N ILE A 278 -0.18 9.72 14.18
CA ILE A 278 0.82 8.71 13.78
C ILE A 278 1.99 9.36 13.04
N ALA A 279 1.73 10.29 12.10
CA ALA A 279 2.78 10.99 11.37
C ALA A 279 3.69 11.79 12.31
N ARG A 280 3.10 12.53 13.25
CA ARG A 280 3.81 13.29 14.28
C ARG A 280 4.67 12.40 15.18
N ARG A 281 4.12 11.31 15.70
CA ARG A 281 4.88 10.35 16.54
C ARG A 281 5.96 9.63 15.76
N SER A 282 5.77 9.40 14.46
CA SER A 282 6.78 8.75 13.61
C SER A 282 7.99 9.66 13.37
N ALA A 283 7.76 10.96 13.21
CA ALA A 283 8.83 11.97 13.23
C ALA A 283 9.61 11.96 14.56
N GLN A 284 8.92 11.87 15.70
CA GLN A 284 9.58 11.76 17.00
C GLN A 284 10.42 10.48 17.12
N ALA A 285 9.90 9.36 16.63
CA ALA A 285 10.62 8.08 16.59
C ALA A 285 11.89 8.18 15.72
N LEU A 286 11.81 8.81 14.55
CA LEU A 286 12.97 8.99 13.67
C LEU A 286 14.08 9.81 14.34
N VAL A 287 13.73 10.95 14.94
CA VAL A 287 14.70 11.79 15.66
C VAL A 287 15.33 11.03 16.84
N HIS A 288 14.54 10.23 17.55
CA HIS A 288 15.02 9.39 18.65
C HIS A 288 15.99 8.30 18.18
N LEU A 289 15.69 7.64 17.07
CA LEU A 289 16.59 6.65 16.46
C LEU A 289 17.92 7.30 16.05
N ALA A 290 17.87 8.49 15.44
CA ALA A 290 19.07 9.26 15.08
C ALA A 290 19.92 9.60 16.31
N LYS A 291 19.31 10.07 17.40
CA LYS A 291 20.01 10.34 18.67
C LYS A 291 20.65 9.09 19.29
N LYS A 292 20.07 7.92 19.05
CA LYS A 292 20.59 6.62 19.54
C LYS A 292 21.57 5.93 18.59
N GLY A 293 21.80 6.48 17.40
CA GLY A 293 22.59 5.80 16.36
C GLY A 293 21.95 4.50 15.87
N LEU A 294 20.63 4.34 16.01
CA LEU A 294 19.90 3.17 15.52
C LEU A 294 19.48 3.38 14.08
N THR A 295 20.08 2.59 13.19
CA THR A 295 19.84 2.63 11.74
C THR A 295 18.86 1.54 11.29
N GLY A 296 18.37 1.63 10.06
CA GLY A 296 17.49 0.63 9.45
C GLY A 296 18.05 -0.79 9.50
N ARG A 297 19.37 -0.97 9.46
CA ARG A 297 20.06 -2.27 9.59
C ARG A 297 19.80 -2.97 10.92
N HIS A 298 19.56 -2.22 11.99
CA HIS A 298 19.23 -2.79 13.30
C HIS A 298 17.77 -3.27 13.37
N ILE A 299 16.90 -2.75 12.51
CA ILE A 299 15.46 -3.05 12.47
C ILE A 299 15.18 -4.16 11.45
N LEU A 300 15.68 -3.97 10.22
CA LEU A 300 15.55 -4.93 9.12
C LEU A 300 16.55 -6.08 9.32
N THR A 301 16.06 -7.14 9.93
CA THR A 301 16.80 -8.36 10.27
C THR A 301 16.05 -9.59 9.77
N GLU A 302 16.70 -10.77 9.79
CA GLU A 302 16.01 -12.04 9.50
C GLU A 302 14.85 -12.33 10.48
N ALA A 303 14.97 -11.87 11.73
CA ALA A 303 13.89 -11.96 12.71
C ALA A 303 12.67 -11.13 12.29
N ALA A 304 12.89 -9.90 11.82
CA ALA A 304 11.84 -9.05 11.26
C ALA A 304 11.23 -9.64 9.98
N ALA A 305 12.06 -10.22 9.10
CA ALA A 305 11.60 -10.90 7.89
C ALA A 305 10.68 -12.10 8.20
N HIS A 306 11.08 -12.96 9.17
CA HIS A 306 10.25 -14.06 9.65
C HIS A 306 8.91 -13.57 10.21
N ASN A 307 8.94 -12.54 11.06
CA ASN A 307 7.73 -11.94 11.62
C ASN A 307 6.80 -11.40 10.52
N ALA A 308 7.35 -10.76 9.49
CA ALA A 308 6.58 -10.28 8.34
C ALA A 308 5.87 -11.41 7.58
N MET A 309 6.55 -12.54 7.35
CA MET A 309 5.92 -13.71 6.73
C MET A 309 4.81 -14.32 7.62
N VAL A 310 5.04 -14.38 8.93
CA VAL A 310 4.05 -14.89 9.88
C VAL A 310 2.81 -13.98 9.89
N LEU A 311 2.99 -12.67 9.91
CA LEU A 311 1.88 -11.71 9.88
C LEU A 311 1.13 -11.74 8.55
N HIS A 312 1.83 -11.92 7.43
CA HIS A 312 1.21 -12.14 6.12
C HIS A 312 0.21 -13.29 6.17
N ALA A 313 0.65 -14.46 6.67
CA ALA A 313 -0.20 -15.65 6.77
C ALA A 313 -1.37 -15.45 7.75
N ALA A 314 -1.12 -14.85 8.92
CA ALA A 314 -2.14 -14.63 9.94
C ALA A 314 -3.28 -13.70 9.47
N PHE A 315 -2.96 -12.70 8.64
CA PHE A 315 -3.96 -11.81 8.05
C PHE A 315 -4.63 -12.40 6.79
N GLY A 316 -4.00 -13.39 6.15
CA GLY A 316 -4.40 -13.82 4.81
C GLY A 316 -4.04 -12.78 3.74
N GLY A 317 -2.85 -12.20 3.84
CA GLY A 317 -2.40 -11.09 3.02
C GLY A 317 -2.45 -11.33 1.51
N SER A 318 -2.42 -10.25 0.74
CA SER A 318 -2.35 -10.30 -0.74
C SER A 318 -1.16 -11.13 -1.21
N THR A 319 -1.36 -11.94 -2.26
CA THR A 319 -0.30 -12.75 -2.88
C THR A 319 0.79 -11.88 -3.51
N ASN A 320 0.50 -10.62 -3.86
CA ASN A 320 1.51 -9.67 -4.33
C ASN A 320 2.66 -9.45 -3.31
N LEU A 321 2.43 -9.67 -2.01
CA LEU A 321 3.49 -9.54 -1.01
C LEU A 321 4.51 -10.69 -1.05
N ILE A 322 4.18 -11.80 -1.70
CA ILE A 322 5.16 -12.86 -2.04
C ILE A 322 6.21 -12.33 -3.02
N LEU A 323 5.91 -11.24 -3.76
CA LEU A 323 6.85 -10.56 -4.65
C LEU A 323 7.48 -9.32 -3.99
N HIS A 324 6.70 -8.56 -3.23
CA HIS A 324 7.18 -7.31 -2.62
C HIS A 324 8.12 -7.55 -1.44
N LEU A 325 7.81 -8.49 -0.53
CA LEU A 325 8.67 -8.74 0.63
C LEU A 325 10.08 -9.19 0.21
N PRO A 326 10.26 -10.15 -0.73
CA PRO A 326 11.59 -10.48 -1.24
C PRO A 326 12.33 -9.29 -1.87
N ALA A 327 11.63 -8.36 -2.53
CA ALA A 327 12.25 -7.17 -3.10
C ALA A 327 12.75 -6.20 -2.03
N VAL A 328 11.98 -5.98 -0.96
CA VAL A 328 12.41 -5.19 0.20
C VAL A 328 13.61 -5.83 0.89
N LEU A 329 13.58 -7.14 1.12
CA LEU A 329 14.67 -7.88 1.77
C LEU A 329 15.95 -7.88 0.91
N TYR A 330 15.81 -7.96 -0.41
CA TYR A 330 16.94 -7.83 -1.34
C TYR A 330 17.67 -6.48 -1.17
N GLU A 331 16.93 -5.37 -1.12
CA GLU A 331 17.51 -4.03 -0.90
C GLU A 331 18.16 -3.90 0.48
N ALA A 332 17.59 -4.58 1.49
CA ALA A 332 18.19 -4.68 2.82
C ALA A 332 19.45 -5.58 2.84
N GLY A 333 19.74 -6.34 1.79
CA GLY A 333 20.82 -7.34 1.74
C GLY A 333 20.54 -8.57 2.61
N LEU A 334 19.27 -8.92 2.80
CA LEU A 334 18.80 -10.08 3.56
C LEU A 334 18.41 -11.23 2.62
N PRO A 335 18.38 -12.49 3.13
CA PRO A 335 17.85 -13.62 2.38
C PRO A 335 16.42 -13.39 1.91
N ARG A 336 16.14 -13.82 0.68
CA ARG A 336 14.80 -13.76 0.08
C ARG A 336 14.07 -15.07 0.37
N PRO A 337 12.85 -15.04 0.92
CA PRO A 337 12.06 -16.25 1.14
C PRO A 337 11.84 -17.02 -0.17
N SER A 338 12.05 -18.33 -0.14
CA SER A 338 11.68 -19.21 -1.26
C SER A 338 10.18 -19.56 -1.22
N LEU A 339 9.69 -20.24 -2.25
CA LEU A 339 8.31 -20.72 -2.27
C LEU A 339 8.06 -21.76 -1.16
N GLU A 340 9.06 -22.59 -0.85
CA GLU A 340 9.04 -23.56 0.23
C GLU A 340 8.95 -22.88 1.60
N ASP A 341 9.62 -21.75 1.79
CA ASP A 341 9.51 -20.97 3.03
C ASP A 341 8.10 -20.42 3.22
N TRP A 342 7.49 -19.89 2.15
CA TRP A 342 6.12 -19.42 2.18
C TRP A 342 5.12 -20.54 2.46
N GLU A 343 5.30 -21.71 1.83
CA GLU A 343 4.49 -22.90 2.07
C GLU A 343 4.59 -23.35 3.53
N ARG A 344 5.81 -23.44 4.06
CA ARG A 344 6.08 -23.83 5.45
C ARG A 344 5.40 -22.88 6.43
N VAL A 345 5.53 -21.56 6.24
CA VAL A 345 4.92 -20.56 7.12
C VAL A 345 3.40 -20.62 7.05
N ASN A 346 2.81 -20.70 5.85
CA ASN A 346 1.35 -20.77 5.69
C ASN A 346 0.73 -22.03 6.32
N ARG A 347 1.47 -23.14 6.37
CA ARG A 347 1.03 -24.37 7.06
C ARG A 347 1.09 -24.25 8.59
N GLN A 348 2.02 -23.47 9.11
CA GLN A 348 2.25 -23.33 10.56
C GLN A 348 1.38 -22.27 11.22
N VAL A 349 1.06 -21.20 10.49
CA VAL A 349 0.40 -20.02 11.05
C VAL A 349 -1.10 -20.07 10.77
N PRO A 350 -1.96 -20.06 11.80
CA PRO A 350 -3.40 -19.96 11.59
C PRO A 350 -3.76 -18.56 11.09
N ARG A 351 -4.73 -18.47 10.17
CA ARG A 351 -5.36 -17.18 9.85
C ARG A 351 -6.27 -16.76 10.99
N LEU A 352 -6.09 -15.52 11.46
CA LEU A 352 -6.75 -14.97 12.64
C LEU A 352 -7.64 -13.76 12.33
N VAL A 353 -7.55 -13.19 11.13
CA VAL A 353 -8.27 -11.95 10.80
C VAL A 353 -9.42 -12.25 9.84
N ASP A 354 -10.61 -11.82 10.22
CA ASP A 354 -11.80 -11.74 9.36
C ASP A 354 -11.88 -10.34 8.76
N VAL A 355 -11.55 -10.23 7.47
CA VAL A 355 -11.42 -8.96 6.76
C VAL A 355 -11.64 -9.18 5.27
N LEU A 356 -12.45 -8.36 4.62
CA LEU A 356 -12.73 -8.44 3.18
C LEU A 356 -11.41 -8.56 2.38
N PRO A 357 -11.23 -9.56 1.49
CA PRO A 357 -12.18 -10.59 1.06
C PRO A 357 -12.09 -11.93 1.83
N ASN A 358 -11.27 -12.00 2.88
CA ASN A 358 -11.08 -13.17 3.71
C ASN A 358 -12.14 -13.22 4.82
N GLY A 359 -13.21 -13.96 4.56
CA GLY A 359 -14.32 -14.11 5.51
C GLY A 359 -13.97 -14.82 6.82
N PRO A 360 -14.97 -15.14 7.66
CA PRO A 360 -16.34 -15.44 7.24
C PRO A 360 -17.27 -14.24 7.01
N LYS A 361 -17.14 -13.15 7.77
CA LYS A 361 -18.03 -11.99 7.71
C LYS A 361 -17.56 -10.89 6.76
N ASN A 362 -16.28 -10.85 6.44
CA ASN A 362 -15.65 -9.89 5.52
C ASN A 362 -15.70 -8.44 6.03
N TYR A 363 -15.21 -8.19 7.24
CA TYR A 363 -15.18 -6.83 7.79
C TYR A 363 -14.24 -5.88 7.00
N PRO A 364 -14.51 -4.57 6.95
CA PRO A 364 -13.59 -3.59 6.35
C PRO A 364 -12.26 -3.50 7.11
N THR A 365 -11.20 -3.05 6.44
CA THR A 365 -9.86 -2.89 7.05
C THR A 365 -9.84 -1.93 8.24
N LEU A 366 -10.70 -0.91 8.24
CA LEU A 366 -10.86 -0.01 9.39
C LEU A 366 -11.30 -0.75 10.67
N TYR A 367 -12.14 -1.78 10.54
CA TYR A 367 -12.59 -2.54 11.71
C TYR A 367 -11.43 -3.32 12.31
N VAL A 368 -10.53 -3.83 11.48
CA VAL A 368 -9.30 -4.49 11.94
C VAL A 368 -8.43 -3.52 12.74
N TYR A 369 -8.27 -2.28 12.25
CA TYR A 369 -7.57 -1.24 13.00
C TYR A 369 -8.19 -1.00 14.38
N LEU A 370 -9.51 -0.79 14.42
CA LEU A 370 -10.22 -0.51 15.68
C LEU A 370 -10.24 -1.71 16.64
N ALA A 371 -10.27 -2.94 16.11
CA ALA A 371 -10.20 -4.17 16.91
C ALA A 371 -8.83 -4.36 17.62
N GLY A 372 -7.84 -3.56 17.24
CA GLY A 372 -6.50 -3.50 17.82
C GLY A 372 -5.37 -3.69 16.80
N GLY A 373 -5.70 -3.89 15.53
CA GLY A 373 -4.76 -3.88 14.41
C GLY A 373 -3.69 -4.98 14.46
N VAL A 374 -2.57 -4.69 13.81
CA VAL A 374 -1.39 -5.58 13.76
C VAL A 374 -0.88 -6.01 15.14
N PRO A 375 -0.75 -5.14 16.17
CA PRO A 375 -0.18 -5.58 17.43
C PRO A 375 -1.13 -6.53 18.18
N GLU A 376 -2.45 -6.44 17.98
CA GLU A 376 -3.41 -7.40 18.54
C GLU A 376 -3.20 -8.81 17.97
N VAL A 377 -3.04 -8.92 16.65
CA VAL A 377 -2.72 -10.20 16.00
C VAL A 377 -1.38 -10.75 16.49
N MET A 378 -0.39 -9.87 16.68
CA MET A 378 0.90 -10.26 17.23
C MET A 378 0.83 -10.81 18.66
N LEU A 379 -0.12 -10.37 19.50
CA LEU A 379 -0.31 -10.95 20.84
C LEU A 379 -0.69 -12.43 20.76
N HIS A 380 -1.65 -12.77 19.89
CA HIS A 380 -2.03 -14.15 19.67
C HIS A 380 -0.87 -14.99 19.12
N LEU A 381 -0.12 -14.46 18.15
CA LEU A 381 1.02 -15.17 17.54
C LEU A 381 2.21 -15.32 18.50
N ARG A 382 2.45 -14.34 19.37
CA ARG A 382 3.42 -14.44 20.47
C ARG A 382 3.03 -15.58 21.41
N ASN A 383 1.76 -15.67 21.81
CA ASN A 383 1.28 -16.72 22.70
C ASN A 383 1.33 -18.12 22.06
N LEU A 384 1.31 -18.18 20.72
CA LEU A 384 1.55 -19.41 19.95
C LEU A 384 3.04 -19.73 19.74
N GLY A 385 3.97 -18.87 20.18
CA GLY A 385 5.41 -19.06 19.99
C GLY A 385 5.89 -18.88 18.54
N LEU A 386 5.13 -18.19 17.70
CA LEU A 386 5.41 -18.06 16.26
C LEU A 386 6.27 -16.83 15.90
N LEU A 387 6.44 -15.89 16.82
CA LEU A 387 7.18 -14.65 16.61
C LEU A 387 8.61 -14.69 17.16
N ARG A 388 9.51 -13.95 16.52
CA ARG A 388 10.85 -13.60 17.01
C ARG A 388 10.76 -12.28 17.77
N LEU A 389 10.77 -12.35 19.10
CA LEU A 389 10.38 -11.25 19.98
C LEU A 389 11.52 -10.27 20.31
N ASP A 390 12.75 -10.65 19.99
CA ASP A 390 13.98 -9.87 20.14
C ASP A 390 14.18 -8.85 19.02
N ALA A 391 13.46 -8.97 17.90
CA ALA A 391 13.52 -8.03 16.79
C ALA A 391 13.29 -6.57 17.26
N VAL A 392 14.20 -5.66 16.89
CA VAL A 392 14.11 -4.23 17.21
C VAL A 392 13.14 -3.55 16.25
N THR A 393 12.33 -2.61 16.77
CA THR A 393 11.39 -1.81 15.97
C THR A 393 11.81 -0.34 15.95
N VAL A 394 11.16 0.49 15.13
CA VAL A 394 11.38 1.95 15.08
C VAL A 394 11.12 2.68 16.39
N THR A 395 10.49 2.04 17.39
CA THR A 395 10.40 2.59 18.75
C THR A 395 11.77 2.62 19.47
N GLY A 396 12.78 1.93 18.93
CA GLY A 396 14.06 1.68 19.59
C GLY A 396 13.98 0.61 20.70
N HIS A 397 12.94 -0.22 20.66
CA HIS A 397 12.70 -1.32 21.59
C HIS A 397 12.43 -2.63 20.86
N SER A 398 12.65 -3.75 21.56
CA SER A 398 12.30 -5.09 21.07
C SER A 398 10.80 -5.24 20.90
N LEU A 399 10.39 -6.13 20.00
CA LEU A 399 9.00 -6.48 19.76
C LEU A 399 8.31 -6.95 21.05
N GLU A 400 9.00 -7.72 21.89
CA GLU A 400 8.45 -8.15 23.20
C GLU A 400 8.00 -6.96 24.06
N LYS A 401 8.85 -5.92 24.15
CA LYS A 401 8.54 -4.73 24.96
C LYS A 401 7.38 -3.96 24.36
N VAL A 402 7.29 -3.87 23.04
CA VAL A 402 6.16 -3.25 22.33
C VAL A 402 4.86 -4.00 22.61
N LEU A 403 4.88 -5.34 22.56
CA LEU A 403 3.68 -6.15 22.80
C LEU A 403 3.21 -6.09 24.26
N ARG A 404 4.11 -6.13 25.23
CA ARG A 404 3.76 -5.92 26.66
C ARG A 404 3.12 -4.57 26.92
N TRP A 405 3.59 -3.53 26.24
CA TRP A 405 2.95 -2.21 26.29
C TRP A 405 1.54 -2.25 25.69
N TRP A 406 1.39 -2.89 24.52
CA TRP A 406 0.10 -2.95 23.82
C TRP A 406 -0.99 -3.63 24.65
N GLU A 407 -0.68 -4.76 25.31
CA GLU A 407 -1.60 -5.50 26.17
C GLU A 407 -2.32 -4.61 27.20
N ASN A 408 -1.55 -3.69 27.79
CA ASN A 408 -2.01 -2.82 28.89
C ASN A 408 -2.43 -1.43 28.41
N SER A 409 -2.30 -1.14 27.12
CA SER A 409 -2.47 0.20 26.55
C SER A 409 -3.90 0.72 26.70
N PRO A 410 -4.12 1.93 27.26
CA PRO A 410 -5.43 2.58 27.23
C PRO A 410 -5.96 2.80 25.82
N ARG A 411 -5.05 3.04 24.84
CA ARG A 411 -5.42 3.19 23.42
C ARG A 411 -6.06 1.91 22.89
N ARG A 412 -5.51 0.75 23.23
CA ARG A 412 -6.05 -0.57 22.84
C ARG A 412 -7.50 -0.72 23.30
N ARG A 413 -7.76 -0.45 24.58
CA ARG A 413 -9.11 -0.53 25.15
C ARG A 413 -10.08 0.43 24.47
N ARG A 414 -9.70 1.71 24.34
CA ARG A 414 -10.60 2.73 23.79
C ARG A 414 -11.00 2.45 22.34
N LEU A 415 -10.06 2.02 21.48
CA LEU A 415 -10.39 1.77 20.07
C LEU A 415 -11.29 0.55 19.87
N ARG A 416 -11.10 -0.48 20.71
CA ARG A 416 -11.97 -1.65 20.74
C ARG A 416 -13.38 -1.31 21.23
N GLU A 417 -13.49 -0.43 22.23
CA GLU A 417 -14.78 0.12 22.68
C GLU A 417 -15.46 0.92 21.57
N VAL A 418 -14.72 1.81 20.87
CA VAL A 418 -15.26 2.59 19.74
C VAL A 418 -15.80 1.68 18.63
N LEU A 419 -15.11 0.58 18.31
CA LEU A 419 -15.63 -0.39 17.33
C LEU A 419 -17.01 -0.90 17.74
N TYR A 420 -17.15 -1.33 19.00
CA TYR A 420 -18.40 -1.86 19.50
C TYR A 420 -19.49 -0.78 19.61
N GLU A 421 -19.16 0.42 20.13
CA GLU A 421 -20.09 1.54 20.27
C GLU A 421 -20.68 1.98 18.92
N GLU A 422 -19.84 2.11 17.89
CA GLU A 422 -20.25 2.65 16.59
C GLU A 422 -20.89 1.61 15.66
N THR A 423 -20.62 0.31 15.88
CA THR A 423 -20.98 -0.74 14.91
C THR A 423 -21.70 -1.95 15.50
N GLY A 424 -21.67 -2.12 16.83
CA GLY A 424 -22.14 -3.33 17.52
C GLY A 424 -21.29 -4.58 17.28
N VAL A 425 -20.17 -4.46 16.57
CA VAL A 425 -19.27 -5.59 16.28
C VAL A 425 -18.32 -5.79 17.45
N ASP A 426 -18.28 -7.02 17.97
CA ASP A 426 -17.27 -7.42 18.95
C ASP A 426 -15.89 -7.48 18.27
N PRO A 427 -14.88 -6.75 18.78
CA PRO A 427 -13.50 -6.82 18.29
C PRO A 427 -12.95 -8.25 18.10
N ASP A 428 -13.32 -9.20 18.97
CA ASP A 428 -12.82 -10.58 18.92
C ASP A 428 -13.50 -11.42 17.82
N GLN A 429 -14.49 -10.85 17.11
CA GLN A 429 -15.03 -11.41 15.86
C GLN A 429 -14.24 -10.94 14.63
N VAL A 430 -13.52 -9.81 14.73
CA VAL A 430 -12.69 -9.27 13.65
C VAL A 430 -11.28 -9.84 13.72
N ILE A 431 -10.68 -9.83 14.92
CA ILE A 431 -9.40 -10.47 15.21
C ILE A 431 -9.69 -11.66 16.13
N LEU A 432 -9.74 -12.84 15.53
CA LEU A 432 -10.17 -14.08 16.17
C LEU A 432 -9.08 -14.62 17.10
N PRO A 433 -9.40 -14.95 18.36
CA PRO A 433 -8.53 -15.78 19.18
C PRO A 433 -8.26 -17.14 18.50
N PRO A 434 -7.06 -17.74 18.65
CA PRO A 434 -6.71 -18.98 17.92
C PRO A 434 -7.66 -20.15 18.15
N GLY A 435 -8.24 -20.28 19.36
CA GLY A 435 -9.27 -21.28 19.64
C GLY A 435 -10.52 -21.09 18.78
N ARG A 436 -11.00 -19.84 18.69
CA ARG A 436 -12.17 -19.46 17.89
C ARG A 436 -11.93 -19.64 16.39
N ALA A 437 -10.75 -19.27 15.90
CA ALA A 437 -10.38 -19.50 14.51
C ALA A 437 -10.43 -21.00 14.14
N ARG A 438 -9.98 -21.89 15.03
CA ARG A 438 -10.08 -23.34 14.84
C ARG A 438 -11.53 -23.84 14.86
N GLU A 439 -12.34 -23.38 15.81
CA GLU A 439 -13.77 -23.74 15.90
C GLU A 439 -14.54 -23.37 14.63
N LEU A 440 -14.20 -22.22 14.03
CA LEU A 440 -14.80 -21.73 12.79
C LEU A 440 -14.21 -22.39 11.54
N GLY A 441 -13.26 -23.31 11.67
CA GLY A 441 -12.62 -23.99 10.54
C GLY A 441 -11.85 -23.06 9.62
N ILE A 442 -11.27 -21.97 10.17
CA ILE A 442 -10.53 -20.99 9.37
C ILE A 442 -9.26 -21.62 8.79
N THR A 443 -9.17 -21.66 7.46
CA THR A 443 -8.04 -22.23 6.73
C THR A 443 -7.00 -21.18 6.32
N ALA A 444 -5.80 -21.66 5.98
CA ALA A 444 -4.74 -20.84 5.41
C ALA A 444 -5.17 -20.27 4.04
N THR A 445 -4.78 -19.02 3.78
CA THR A 445 -5.25 -18.27 2.61
C THR A 445 -4.57 -18.66 1.30
N SER A 446 -3.30 -19.04 1.34
CA SER A 446 -2.51 -19.30 0.14
C SER A 446 -2.10 -20.76 0.05
N CYS A 447 -2.15 -21.29 -1.17
CA CYS A 447 -1.54 -22.55 -1.54
C CYS A 447 -0.51 -22.32 -2.65
N PHE A 448 0.46 -23.25 -2.73
CA PHE A 448 1.61 -23.15 -3.63
C PHE A 448 1.70 -24.38 -4.54
N PRO A 449 0.81 -24.50 -5.55
CA PRO A 449 0.80 -25.66 -6.43
C PRO A 449 2.10 -25.78 -7.23
N ARG A 450 2.43 -27.02 -7.59
CA ARG A 450 3.54 -27.37 -8.50
C ARG A 450 3.03 -28.40 -9.50
N GLY A 451 3.59 -28.42 -10.69
CA GLY A 451 3.22 -29.41 -11.71
C GLY A 451 3.94 -29.16 -13.03
N ASN A 452 3.58 -29.93 -14.06
CA ASN A 452 4.15 -29.82 -15.40
C ASN A 452 3.91 -28.44 -16.06
N LEU A 453 2.83 -27.74 -15.73
CA LEU A 453 2.58 -26.37 -16.20
C LEU A 453 3.33 -25.29 -15.42
N ALA A 454 3.60 -25.54 -14.13
CA ALA A 454 4.28 -24.60 -13.24
C ALA A 454 5.43 -25.33 -12.50
N PRO A 455 6.51 -25.71 -13.20
CA PRO A 455 7.62 -26.44 -12.59
C PRO A 455 8.39 -25.58 -11.58
N GLY A 456 8.41 -24.26 -11.76
CA GLY A 456 8.94 -23.30 -10.78
C GLY A 456 7.98 -22.96 -9.63
N GLY A 457 6.79 -23.57 -9.64
CA GLY A 457 5.70 -23.30 -8.71
C GLY A 457 4.77 -22.16 -9.14
N SER A 458 3.62 -22.09 -8.49
CA SER A 458 2.61 -21.06 -8.68
C SER A 458 1.96 -20.71 -7.34
N VAL A 459 1.08 -19.72 -7.34
CA VAL A 459 0.35 -19.27 -6.16
C VAL A 459 -1.15 -19.21 -6.46
N VAL A 460 -1.95 -19.70 -5.52
CA VAL A 460 -3.41 -19.52 -5.53
C VAL A 460 -3.89 -19.09 -4.16
N LYS A 461 -4.89 -18.21 -4.14
CA LYS A 461 -5.61 -17.86 -2.92
C LYS A 461 -6.72 -18.89 -2.67
N SER A 462 -6.41 -19.97 -1.97
CA SER A 462 -7.29 -21.13 -1.80
C SER A 462 -8.59 -20.80 -1.08
N THR A 463 -8.58 -19.89 -0.10
CA THR A 463 -9.80 -19.44 0.58
C THR A 463 -10.76 -18.68 -0.31
N ALA A 464 -10.32 -18.29 -1.51
CA ALA A 464 -11.13 -17.60 -2.48
C ALA A 464 -11.83 -18.56 -3.47
N ILE A 465 -11.51 -19.86 -3.43
CA ILE A 465 -12.18 -20.90 -4.23
C ILE A 465 -13.53 -21.21 -3.59
N ASP A 466 -14.58 -21.25 -4.40
CA ASP A 466 -15.94 -21.52 -3.94
C ASP A 466 -16.02 -22.95 -3.36
N PRO A 467 -16.52 -23.15 -2.12
CA PRO A 467 -16.65 -24.47 -1.52
C PRO A 467 -17.47 -25.46 -2.36
N GLN A 468 -18.39 -24.98 -3.20
CA GLN A 468 -19.21 -25.84 -4.07
C GLN A 468 -18.41 -26.53 -5.18
N VAL A 469 -17.21 -26.04 -5.50
CA VAL A 469 -16.34 -26.65 -6.51
C VAL A 469 -15.18 -27.45 -5.89
N LEU A 470 -15.13 -27.54 -4.57
CA LEU A 470 -14.18 -28.37 -3.83
C LEU A 470 -14.76 -29.78 -3.58
N ASP A 471 -13.89 -30.78 -3.53
CA ASP A 471 -14.27 -32.12 -3.09
C ASP A 471 -14.52 -32.18 -1.57
N LYS A 472 -14.87 -33.36 -1.06
CA LYS A 472 -15.09 -33.61 0.38
C LYS A 472 -13.86 -33.35 1.27
N ASN A 473 -12.66 -33.29 0.68
CA ASN A 473 -11.41 -33.02 1.37
C ASN A 473 -10.98 -31.55 1.23
N GLY A 474 -11.80 -30.69 0.60
CA GLY A 474 -11.48 -29.30 0.34
C GLY A 474 -10.49 -29.08 -0.82
N VAL A 475 -10.36 -30.05 -1.74
CA VAL A 475 -9.43 -30.02 -2.86
C VAL A 475 -10.17 -29.64 -4.14
N PHE A 476 -9.62 -28.70 -4.89
CA PHE A 476 -10.07 -28.38 -6.25
C PHE A 476 -9.42 -29.37 -7.23
N ASP A 477 -10.12 -30.46 -7.56
CA ASP A 477 -9.69 -31.48 -8.51
C ASP A 477 -10.66 -31.56 -9.70
N ARG A 478 -10.25 -30.98 -10.83
CA ARG A 478 -11.07 -30.87 -12.05
C ARG A 478 -10.22 -31.00 -13.30
N THR A 479 -10.78 -31.66 -14.31
CA THR A 479 -10.29 -31.58 -15.70
C THR A 479 -11.10 -30.51 -16.44
N LEU A 480 -10.43 -29.49 -16.95
CA LEU A 480 -11.05 -28.33 -17.59
C LEU A 480 -10.55 -28.16 -19.03
N GLN A 481 -11.39 -27.59 -19.89
CA GLN A 481 -11.04 -27.31 -21.29
C GLN A 481 -10.24 -26.01 -21.40
N ALA A 482 -9.01 -26.09 -21.91
CA ALA A 482 -8.14 -24.92 -22.03
C ALA A 482 -8.65 -23.92 -23.10
N ARG A 483 -8.80 -22.67 -22.69
CA ARG A 483 -9.11 -21.51 -23.54
C ARG A 483 -7.95 -20.53 -23.45
N VAL A 484 -7.06 -20.54 -24.45
CA VAL A 484 -5.81 -19.78 -24.42
C VAL A 484 -6.00 -18.37 -24.99
N PHE A 485 -5.52 -17.37 -24.26
CA PHE A 485 -5.56 -15.96 -24.67
C PHE A 485 -4.18 -15.31 -24.50
N VAL A 486 -3.87 -14.37 -25.39
CA VAL A 486 -2.63 -13.56 -25.34
C VAL A 486 -2.91 -12.10 -25.02
N ARG A 487 -4.18 -11.68 -24.95
CA ARG A 487 -4.58 -10.31 -24.57
C ARG A 487 -5.72 -10.40 -23.57
N GLU A 488 -5.61 -9.69 -22.45
CA GLU A 488 -6.67 -9.67 -21.41
C GLU A 488 -8.01 -9.23 -22.00
N LYS A 489 -8.01 -8.21 -22.87
CA LYS A 489 -9.23 -7.71 -23.53
C LYS A 489 -10.00 -8.80 -24.29
N ASP A 490 -9.31 -9.76 -24.89
CA ASP A 490 -9.95 -10.84 -25.66
C ASP A 490 -10.57 -11.87 -24.71
N ALA A 491 -9.88 -12.19 -23.61
CA ALA A 491 -10.40 -13.06 -22.56
C ALA A 491 -11.64 -12.43 -21.89
N VAL A 492 -11.60 -11.13 -21.57
CA VAL A 492 -12.74 -10.39 -21.01
C VAL A 492 -13.91 -10.34 -21.99
N ALA A 493 -13.67 -10.08 -23.27
CA ALA A 493 -14.73 -10.12 -24.30
C ALA A 493 -15.38 -11.51 -24.37
N SER A 494 -14.57 -12.57 -24.28
CA SER A 494 -15.06 -13.96 -24.26
C SER A 494 -15.89 -14.29 -23.02
N ILE A 495 -15.51 -13.76 -21.84
CA ILE A 495 -16.29 -13.89 -20.59
C ILE A 495 -17.61 -13.08 -20.65
N LYS A 496 -17.59 -11.92 -21.32
CA LYS A 496 -18.78 -11.08 -21.54
C LYS A 496 -19.75 -11.61 -22.60
N GLY A 497 -19.47 -12.77 -23.21
CA GLY A 497 -20.33 -13.32 -24.27
C GLY A 497 -20.19 -12.61 -25.63
N GLN A 498 -19.17 -11.77 -25.82
CA GLN A 498 -19.02 -10.89 -26.99
C GLN A 498 -18.22 -11.52 -28.14
N THR A 499 -17.93 -12.81 -28.07
CA THR A 499 -17.16 -13.57 -29.05
C THR A 499 -17.98 -14.72 -29.61
N ALA A 500 -17.65 -15.18 -30.83
CA ALA A 500 -18.37 -16.30 -31.47
C ALA A 500 -18.39 -17.60 -30.64
N ASN A 501 -17.36 -17.85 -29.84
CA ASN A 501 -17.29 -18.98 -28.91
C ASN A 501 -16.92 -18.46 -27.52
N PRO A 502 -17.89 -18.05 -26.68
CA PRO A 502 -17.60 -17.48 -25.36
C PRO A 502 -17.02 -18.52 -24.38
N VAL A 503 -16.52 -18.04 -23.24
CA VAL A 503 -16.13 -18.91 -22.12
C VAL A 503 -17.39 -19.50 -21.47
N ARG A 504 -17.33 -20.75 -21.04
CA ARG A 504 -18.46 -21.46 -20.41
C ARG A 504 -18.01 -22.28 -19.19
N PRO A 505 -18.94 -22.75 -18.33
CA PRO A 505 -18.62 -23.69 -17.25
C PRO A 505 -17.80 -24.90 -17.73
N GLY A 506 -16.77 -25.28 -16.97
CA GLY A 506 -15.85 -26.35 -17.34
C GLY A 506 -14.65 -25.91 -18.20
N ASP A 507 -14.57 -24.64 -18.59
CA ASP A 507 -13.38 -24.07 -19.22
C ASP A 507 -12.33 -23.65 -18.17
N VAL A 508 -11.06 -23.59 -18.59
CA VAL A 508 -9.99 -22.86 -17.90
C VAL A 508 -9.46 -21.76 -18.82
N VAL A 509 -9.51 -20.52 -18.36
CA VAL A 509 -8.91 -19.37 -19.05
C VAL A 509 -7.42 -19.40 -18.82
N VAL A 510 -6.64 -19.59 -19.88
CA VAL A 510 -5.18 -19.60 -19.83
C VAL A 510 -4.67 -18.33 -20.48
N LEU A 511 -4.26 -17.34 -19.69
CA LEU A 511 -3.74 -16.07 -20.18
C LEU A 511 -2.20 -16.12 -20.13
N ILE A 512 -1.54 -15.97 -21.29
CA ILE A 512 -0.09 -16.19 -21.41
C ILE A 512 0.67 -14.95 -21.90
N GLY A 513 1.99 -14.96 -21.66
CA GLY A 513 2.89 -13.91 -22.10
C GLY A 513 2.69 -12.62 -21.32
N ARG A 514 2.24 -12.75 -20.06
CA ARG A 514 1.92 -11.66 -19.16
C ARG A 514 2.87 -11.55 -17.97
N GLY A 515 3.88 -12.41 -17.89
CA GLY A 515 4.89 -12.35 -16.83
C GLY A 515 5.79 -11.11 -16.87
N PRO A 516 6.82 -11.04 -16.01
CA PRO A 516 7.69 -9.85 -15.87
C PRO A 516 8.31 -9.37 -17.18
N MET A 517 8.78 -10.29 -18.03
CA MET A 517 9.37 -9.97 -19.34
C MET A 517 8.33 -9.71 -20.44
N GLY A 518 7.06 -10.04 -20.20
CA GLY A 518 5.96 -9.89 -21.16
C GLY A 518 5.28 -8.54 -21.02
N SER A 519 4.46 -8.38 -19.99
CA SER A 519 3.69 -7.15 -19.72
C SER A 519 4.06 -6.49 -18.39
N GLY A 520 5.27 -6.72 -17.90
CA GLY A 520 5.68 -6.21 -16.59
C GLY A 520 5.01 -6.95 -15.42
N MET A 521 4.44 -8.15 -15.65
CA MET A 521 3.64 -8.89 -14.67
C MET A 521 2.38 -8.10 -14.26
N GLU A 522 1.53 -7.81 -15.24
CA GLU A 522 0.29 -7.05 -15.03
C GLU A 522 -0.64 -7.70 -14.00
N GLU A 523 -1.48 -6.92 -13.33
CA GLU A 523 -2.54 -7.48 -12.49
C GLU A 523 -3.79 -7.72 -13.35
N THR A 524 -4.27 -8.96 -13.40
CA THR A 524 -5.40 -9.35 -14.29
C THR A 524 -6.71 -9.46 -13.50
N TYR A 525 -7.01 -8.44 -12.69
CA TYR A 525 -8.18 -8.44 -11.82
C TYR A 525 -9.50 -8.51 -12.59
N GLN A 526 -9.56 -7.88 -13.78
CA GLN A 526 -10.78 -7.79 -14.58
C GLN A 526 -11.34 -9.17 -14.94
N LEU A 527 -10.47 -10.15 -15.19
CA LEU A 527 -10.87 -11.55 -15.41
C LEU A 527 -11.53 -12.14 -14.16
N THR A 528 -10.86 -11.99 -13.02
CA THR A 528 -11.30 -12.61 -11.76
C THR A 528 -12.57 -11.96 -11.20
N SER A 529 -12.71 -10.64 -11.33
CA SER A 529 -13.90 -9.93 -10.87
C SER A 529 -15.10 -10.19 -11.76
N ALA A 530 -14.91 -10.30 -13.09
CA ALA A 530 -15.98 -10.70 -13.99
C ALA A 530 -16.50 -12.09 -13.62
N LEU A 531 -15.62 -13.09 -13.47
CA LEU A 531 -16.03 -14.45 -13.09
C LEU A 531 -16.67 -14.53 -11.70
N ARG A 532 -16.19 -13.75 -10.71
CA ARG A 532 -16.72 -13.74 -9.34
C ARG A 532 -18.22 -13.47 -9.27
N TYR A 533 -18.68 -12.49 -10.04
CA TYR A 533 -20.03 -11.95 -9.91
C TYR A 533 -20.99 -12.49 -10.98
N LEU A 534 -20.52 -13.39 -11.85
CA LEU A 534 -21.37 -14.12 -12.78
C LEU A 534 -21.88 -15.42 -12.13
N PRO A 535 -23.18 -15.76 -12.27
CA PRO A 535 -23.78 -16.93 -11.61
C PRO A 535 -23.08 -18.27 -11.88
N TRP A 536 -22.38 -18.39 -13.00
CA TRP A 536 -21.68 -19.60 -13.44
C TRP A 536 -20.15 -19.51 -13.32
N GLY A 537 -19.61 -18.34 -12.95
CA GLY A 537 -18.17 -18.11 -13.03
C GLY A 537 -17.33 -18.90 -12.03
N ARG A 538 -17.93 -19.41 -10.94
CA ARG A 538 -17.26 -20.33 -9.98
C ARG A 538 -16.75 -21.63 -10.62
N GLU A 539 -17.32 -22.02 -11.76
CA GLU A 539 -16.97 -23.25 -12.49
C GLU A 539 -15.85 -23.04 -13.53
N VAL A 540 -15.28 -21.84 -13.60
CA VAL A 540 -14.18 -21.49 -14.50
C VAL A 540 -12.93 -21.19 -13.69
N ALA A 541 -11.82 -21.84 -14.03
CA ALA A 541 -10.52 -21.54 -13.46
C ALA A 541 -9.76 -20.53 -14.34
N VAL A 542 -8.78 -19.85 -13.76
CA VAL A 542 -7.85 -18.96 -14.49
C VAL A 542 -6.42 -19.39 -14.18
N VAL A 543 -5.60 -19.54 -15.21
CA VAL A 543 -4.16 -19.78 -15.10
C VAL A 543 -3.43 -18.69 -15.87
N THR A 544 -2.43 -18.07 -15.26
CA THR A 544 -1.67 -16.99 -15.88
C THR A 544 -0.22 -16.96 -15.40
N ASP A 545 0.67 -16.36 -16.19
CA ASP A 545 2.01 -15.95 -15.77
C ASP A 545 2.03 -14.48 -15.24
N ALA A 546 0.87 -13.82 -15.22
CA ALA A 546 0.62 -12.50 -14.63
C ALA A 546 0.43 -12.56 -13.09
N ARG A 547 -0.20 -11.54 -12.51
CA ARG A 547 -0.59 -11.53 -11.08
C ARG A 547 -2.11 -11.40 -10.92
N PHE A 548 -2.57 -11.85 -9.77
CA PHE A 548 -3.94 -11.61 -9.30
C PHE A 548 -3.98 -10.57 -8.19
N SER A 549 -5.14 -9.93 -8.08
CA SER A 549 -5.38 -9.01 -6.98
C SER A 549 -5.58 -9.75 -5.68
N GLY A 550 -5.32 -9.08 -4.55
CA GLY A 550 -5.67 -9.60 -3.22
C GLY A 550 -7.17 -9.90 -3.05
N VAL A 551 -8.01 -9.39 -3.96
CA VAL A 551 -9.47 -9.53 -4.04
C VAL A 551 -9.93 -10.71 -4.89
N SER A 552 -9.03 -11.30 -5.70
CA SER A 552 -9.39 -12.33 -6.66
C SER A 552 -10.06 -13.53 -5.98
N THR A 553 -11.07 -14.10 -6.67
CA THR A 553 -11.85 -15.25 -6.23
C THR A 553 -11.98 -16.30 -7.32
N GLY A 554 -12.26 -17.53 -6.92
CA GLY A 554 -12.21 -18.71 -7.76
C GLY A 554 -10.82 -19.33 -7.78
N ALA A 555 -10.69 -20.40 -8.57
CA ALA A 555 -9.42 -21.07 -8.82
C ALA A 555 -8.55 -20.25 -9.79
N CYS A 556 -7.96 -19.17 -9.27
CA CYS A 556 -7.09 -18.25 -10.01
C CYS A 556 -5.62 -18.50 -9.62
N ILE A 557 -4.88 -19.18 -10.50
CA ILE A 557 -3.49 -19.63 -10.29
C ILE A 557 -2.54 -18.76 -11.10
N GLY A 558 -1.67 -18.02 -10.41
CA GLY A 558 -0.73 -17.06 -11.00
C GLY A 558 0.72 -17.30 -10.59
#